data_AF-A0A212DBH8-F1
#
_entry.id   AF-A0A212DBH8-F1
#
_cell.length_a   1.000
_cell.length_b   1.000
_cell.length_c   1.000
_cell.angle_alpha   90.00
_cell.angle_beta   90.00
_cell.angle_gamma   90.00
#
_symmetry.space_group_name_H-M   'P 1'
#
loop_
_entity.id
_entity.type
_entity.pdbx_description
1 polymer ?
#
loop_
_entity_poly.entity_id
_entity_poly.type
_entity_poly.pdbx_seq_one_letter_code
_entity_poly.pdbx_strand_id
1 'polypeptide(L)'
;GDEEAEVELAESGRRLRLPRDQIQRMNPPKFSKAEDMAELTCLNEASVLHNLRERYYSGLIYTYSGLFCVVINPYKQLPIYTEAIVEMYRGKKRHEVPPHVYAVTEGAYRSMLQDREDQSILCTGESGAGKTENTKKVIQYLAHGELERQLLQANPVLEAFGNAKTVKNDNSSRFVSAGGGRGLGSS
;
A
#
# COMPACT_ATOMS: atom_id res chain seq x y z
N GLY A 1 -16.49 2.19 39.68
CA GLY A 1 -16.20 0.80 40.07
C GLY A 1 -15.97 -0.14 38.90
N ASP A 2 -16.38 0.21 37.67
CA ASP A 2 -16.32 -0.66 36.48
C ASP A 2 -15.53 -0.07 35.30
N GLU A 3 -14.87 1.08 35.47
CA GLU A 3 -14.20 1.80 34.37
C GLU A 3 -12.78 1.31 34.08
N GLU A 4 -12.15 0.66 35.05
CA GLU A 4 -10.77 0.15 34.92
C GLU A 4 -10.75 -1.39 34.80
N ALA A 5 -9.71 -1.88 34.14
CA ALA A 5 -9.38 -3.29 34.05
C ALA A 5 -7.90 -3.50 34.38
N GLU A 6 -7.62 -4.59 35.08
CA GLU A 6 -6.27 -5.05 35.36
C GLU A 6 -5.80 -5.97 34.23
N VAL A 7 -4.65 -5.64 33.64
CA VAL A 7 -4.06 -6.38 32.52
C VAL A 7 -2.62 -6.77 32.85
N GLU A 8 -2.18 -7.91 32.33
CA GLU A 8 -0.79 -8.35 32.41
C GLU A 8 -0.17 -8.31 31.01
N LEU A 9 0.93 -7.57 30.86
CA LEU A 9 1.62 -7.44 29.57
C LEU A 9 2.32 -8.76 29.22
N ALA A 10 1.93 -9.38 28.10
CA ALA A 10 2.49 -10.66 27.65
C ALA A 10 4.02 -10.66 27.48
N GLU A 11 4.62 -9.52 27.07
CA GLU A 11 6.06 -9.43 26.82
C GLU A 11 6.92 -9.30 28.09
N SER A 12 6.37 -8.72 29.16
CA SER A 12 7.15 -8.35 30.37
C SER A 12 6.61 -8.95 31.67
N GLY A 13 5.41 -9.54 31.65
CA GLY A 13 4.70 -9.99 32.86
C GLY A 13 4.25 -8.83 33.77
N ARG A 14 4.46 -7.58 33.37
CA ARG A 14 4.10 -6.41 34.19
C ARG A 14 2.59 -6.24 34.23
N ARG A 15 2.04 -6.11 35.44
CA ARG A 15 0.62 -5.82 35.67
C ARG A 15 0.36 -4.32 35.66
N LEU A 16 -0.73 -3.91 35.03
CA LEU A 16 -1.17 -2.53 34.88
C LEU A 16 -2.67 -2.44 35.10
N ARG A 17 -3.13 -1.31 35.64
CA ARG A 17 -4.55 -0.94 35.64
C ARG A 17 -4.75 0.15 34.62
N LEU A 18 -5.67 -0.10 33.69
CA LEU A 18 -5.96 0.80 32.58
C LEU A 18 -7.49 0.96 32.45
N PRO A 19 -7.95 2.12 31.96
CA PRO A 19 -9.33 2.28 31.52
C PRO A 19 -9.72 1.22 30.47
N ARG A 20 -10.92 0.67 30.57
CA ARG A 20 -11.40 -0.41 29.69
C ARG A 20 -11.50 0.00 28.21
N ASP A 21 -11.72 1.28 27.94
CA ASP A 21 -11.79 1.87 26.60
C ASP A 21 -10.42 1.89 25.89
N GLN A 22 -9.31 1.86 26.64
CA GLN A 22 -7.96 1.72 26.09
C GLN A 22 -7.61 0.28 25.70
N ILE A 23 -8.42 -0.70 26.09
CA ILE A 23 -8.17 -2.12 25.80
C ILE A 23 -8.85 -2.49 24.47
N GLN A 24 -8.05 -2.83 23.47
CA GLN A 24 -8.53 -3.27 22.17
C GLN A 24 -8.54 -4.80 22.07
N ARG A 25 -9.60 -5.36 21.46
CA ARG A 25 -9.72 -6.82 21.28
C ARG A 25 -8.66 -7.34 20.32
N MET A 26 -8.02 -8.44 20.70
CA MET A 26 -7.04 -9.12 19.87
C MET A 26 -7.71 -10.14 18.94
N ASN A 27 -7.31 -10.16 17.67
CA ASN A 27 -7.73 -11.22 16.75
C ASN A 27 -7.05 -12.55 17.11
N PRO A 28 -7.72 -13.70 16.93
CA PRO A 28 -7.11 -15.01 17.16
C PRO A 28 -5.95 -15.27 16.18
N PRO A 29 -4.98 -16.16 16.54
CA PRO A 29 -3.76 -16.39 15.76
C PRO A 29 -3.98 -16.81 14.31
N LYS A 30 -5.14 -17.39 13.97
CA LYS A 30 -5.52 -17.75 12.59
C LYS A 30 -5.55 -16.56 11.62
N PHE A 31 -5.66 -15.33 12.13
CA PHE A 31 -5.61 -14.09 11.33
C PHE A 31 -4.21 -13.49 11.21
N SER A 32 -3.17 -14.22 11.63
CA SER A 32 -1.80 -13.76 11.45
C SER A 32 -1.48 -13.59 9.96
N LYS A 33 -0.94 -12.41 9.60
CA LYS A 33 -0.56 -12.04 8.23
C LYS A 33 -1.71 -12.11 7.23
N ALA A 34 -2.94 -11.80 7.66
CA ALA A 34 -4.11 -11.74 6.79
C ALA A 34 -3.85 -10.89 5.54
N GLU A 35 -4.25 -11.40 4.37
CA GLU A 35 -4.04 -10.73 3.08
C GLU A 35 -4.99 -9.55 2.89
N ASP A 36 -6.22 -9.65 3.39
CA ASP A 36 -7.19 -8.58 3.45
C ASP A 36 -7.60 -8.28 4.90
N MET A 37 -7.31 -7.06 5.35
CA MET A 37 -7.63 -6.64 6.71
C MET A 37 -9.14 -6.49 6.93
N ALA A 38 -9.96 -6.42 5.87
CA ALA A 38 -11.41 -6.46 6.02
C ALA A 38 -11.95 -7.82 6.52
N GLU A 39 -11.14 -8.88 6.46
CA GLU A 39 -11.50 -10.21 6.97
C GLU A 39 -11.25 -10.37 8.48
N LEU A 40 -10.57 -9.41 9.12
CA LEU A 40 -10.31 -9.45 10.56
C LEU A 40 -11.63 -9.35 11.33
N THR A 41 -11.81 -10.24 12.32
CA THR A 41 -13.00 -10.22 13.17
C THR A 41 -13.06 -8.97 14.06
N CYS A 42 -11.90 -8.56 14.59
CA CYS A 42 -11.77 -7.35 15.40
C CYS A 42 -10.99 -6.31 14.59
N LEU A 43 -11.68 -5.39 13.93
CA LEU A 43 -11.03 -4.30 13.20
C LEU A 43 -10.80 -3.11 14.15
N ASN A 44 -9.55 -2.95 14.59
CA ASN A 44 -9.10 -1.84 15.43
C ASN A 44 -7.67 -1.44 15.06
N GLU A 45 -7.23 -0.28 15.53
CA GLU A 45 -5.92 0.29 15.22
C GLU A 45 -4.78 -0.66 15.56
N ALA A 46 -4.83 -1.30 16.75
CA ALA A 46 -3.82 -2.26 17.18
C ALA A 46 -3.74 -3.48 16.25
N SER A 47 -4.88 -4.00 15.79
CA SER A 47 -4.94 -5.17 14.90
C SER A 47 -4.44 -4.86 13.50
N VAL A 48 -4.81 -3.70 12.96
CA VAL A 48 -4.31 -3.23 11.65
C VAL A 48 -2.79 -3.03 11.71
N LEU A 49 -2.30 -2.32 12.74
CA LEU A 49 -0.87 -2.10 12.95
C LEU A 49 -0.12 -3.42 13.10
N HIS A 50 -0.65 -4.35 13.91
CA HIS A 50 -0.05 -5.67 14.12
C HIS A 50 0.06 -6.46 12.81
N ASN A 51 -1.02 -6.52 12.02
CA ASN A 51 -1.02 -7.27 10.76
C ASN A 51 -0.02 -6.68 9.75
N LEU A 52 -0.04 -5.36 9.58
CA LEU A 52 0.89 -4.64 8.72
C LEU A 52 2.35 -4.86 9.16
N ARG A 53 2.62 -4.81 10.47
CA ARG A 53 3.95 -5.05 11.04
C ARG A 53 4.45 -6.47 10.74
N GLU A 54 3.65 -7.48 11.03
CA GLU A 54 4.00 -8.89 10.80
C GLU A 54 4.26 -9.19 9.31
N ARG A 55 3.41 -8.67 8.43
CA ARG A 55 3.57 -8.82 6.97
C ARG A 55 4.83 -8.10 6.48
N TYR A 56 5.05 -6.86 6.92
CA TYR A 56 6.22 -6.06 6.55
C TYR A 56 7.54 -6.76 6.92
N TYR A 57 7.68 -7.25 8.16
CA TYR A 57 8.87 -7.97 8.58
C TYR A 57 9.05 -9.32 7.85
N SER A 58 7.98 -9.87 7.27
CA SER A 58 8.02 -11.05 6.41
C SER A 58 8.31 -10.72 4.94
N GLY A 59 8.54 -9.45 4.60
CA GLY A 59 8.77 -9.00 3.22
C GLY A 59 7.50 -8.84 2.37
N LEU A 60 6.31 -8.94 2.99
CA LEU A 60 5.01 -8.79 2.35
C LEU A 60 4.53 -7.35 2.50
N ILE A 61 4.93 -6.48 1.57
CA ILE A 61 4.67 -5.03 1.68
C ILE A 61 3.28 -4.60 1.24
N TYR A 62 2.59 -5.44 0.46
CA TYR A 62 1.24 -5.20 -0.03
C TYR A 62 0.24 -5.95 0.84
N THR A 63 -0.81 -5.24 1.28
CA THR A 63 -1.91 -5.80 2.07
C THR A 63 -3.21 -5.13 1.66
N TYR A 64 -4.26 -5.91 1.42
CA TYR A 64 -5.57 -5.35 1.12
C TYR A 64 -6.26 -4.80 2.37
N SER A 65 -7.13 -3.82 2.16
CA SER A 65 -8.01 -3.25 3.16
C SER A 65 -9.36 -2.97 2.51
N GLY A 66 -10.15 -4.03 2.33
CA GLY A 66 -11.41 -3.96 1.61
C GLY A 66 -11.18 -3.60 0.14
N LEU A 67 -11.66 -2.45 -0.33
CA LEU A 67 -11.48 -2.05 -1.73
C LEU A 67 -10.08 -1.49 -2.04
N PHE A 68 -9.32 -1.10 -1.02
CA PHE A 68 -8.03 -0.45 -1.20
C PHE A 68 -6.86 -1.41 -0.94
N CYS A 69 -5.66 -1.01 -1.35
CA CYS A 69 -4.41 -1.71 -1.05
C CYS A 69 -3.47 -0.78 -0.28
N VAL A 70 -3.03 -1.21 0.90
CA VAL A 70 -2.02 -0.56 1.72
C VAL A 70 -0.65 -1.10 1.32
N VAL A 71 0.31 -0.19 1.12
CA VAL A 71 1.68 -0.53 0.73
C VAL A 71 2.64 0.17 1.68
N ILE A 72 3.55 -0.59 2.28
CA ILE A 72 4.61 -0.05 3.14
C ILE A 72 5.92 -0.05 2.36
N ASN A 73 6.56 1.11 2.22
CA ASN A 73 7.82 1.22 1.50
C ASN A 73 8.91 0.33 2.16
N PRO A 74 9.47 -0.67 1.46
CA PRO A 74 10.47 -1.57 2.03
C PRO A 74 11.85 -0.91 2.25
N TYR A 75 12.14 0.21 1.59
CA TYR A 75 13.48 0.82 1.52
C TYR A 75 14.61 -0.15 1.13
N LYS A 76 14.26 -1.28 0.50
CA LYS A 76 15.16 -2.30 -0.02
C LYS A 76 14.57 -2.89 -1.29
N GLN A 77 15.43 -3.44 -2.14
CA GLN A 77 14.98 -4.16 -3.31
C GLN A 77 14.36 -5.49 -2.90
N LEU A 78 13.16 -5.78 -3.40
CA LEU A 78 12.46 -7.04 -3.22
C LEU A 78 12.33 -7.75 -4.57
N PRO A 79 12.53 -9.08 -4.65
CA PRO A 79 12.45 -9.84 -5.90
C PRO A 79 10.99 -10.13 -6.33
N ILE A 80 10.12 -9.12 -6.27
CA ILE A 80 8.66 -9.23 -6.51
C ILE A 80 8.19 -8.53 -7.79
N TYR A 81 9.12 -7.97 -8.58
CA TYR A 81 8.81 -7.22 -9.81
C TYR A 81 9.52 -7.81 -11.04
N THR A 82 9.57 -9.13 -11.15
CA THR A 82 10.15 -9.84 -12.30
C THR A 82 9.10 -10.15 -13.36
N GLU A 83 9.52 -10.44 -14.59
CA GLU A 83 8.62 -10.86 -15.68
C GLU A 83 7.80 -12.11 -15.30
N ALA A 84 8.42 -13.08 -14.64
CA ALA A 84 7.72 -14.27 -14.15
C ALA A 84 6.57 -13.91 -13.19
N ILE A 85 6.76 -12.87 -12.36
CA ILE A 85 5.70 -12.38 -11.48
C ILE A 85 4.62 -11.66 -12.29
N VAL A 86 4.97 -10.84 -13.29
CA VAL A 86 3.97 -10.23 -14.19
C VAL A 86 3.05 -11.29 -14.79
N GLU A 87 3.62 -12.34 -15.37
CA GLU A 87 2.85 -13.43 -15.98
C GLU A 87 2.04 -14.24 -14.96
N MET A 88 2.49 -14.34 -13.71
CA MET A 88 1.71 -14.95 -12.62
C MET A 88 0.41 -14.18 -12.32
N TYR A 89 0.43 -12.84 -12.43
CA TYR A 89 -0.75 -12.00 -12.18
C TYR A 89 -1.64 -11.82 -13.41
N ARG A 90 -1.08 -11.99 -14.63
CA ARG A 90 -1.81 -11.86 -15.87
C ARG A 90 -3.02 -12.78 -15.88
N GLY A 91 -4.18 -12.20 -16.11
CA GLY A 91 -5.39 -12.98 -16.21
C GLY A 91 -5.96 -13.51 -14.88
N LYS A 92 -5.40 -13.12 -13.72
CA LYS A 92 -5.87 -13.62 -12.41
C LYS A 92 -6.86 -12.67 -11.75
N LYS A 93 -7.82 -13.24 -11.01
CA LYS A 93 -8.70 -12.48 -10.12
C LYS A 93 -7.97 -12.20 -8.82
N ARG A 94 -8.40 -11.14 -8.13
CA ARG A 94 -7.80 -10.65 -6.89
C ARG A 94 -7.61 -11.71 -5.79
N HIS A 95 -8.50 -12.69 -5.65
CA HIS A 95 -8.42 -13.73 -4.62
C HIS A 95 -7.60 -14.96 -5.06
N GLU A 96 -7.18 -15.04 -6.32
CA GLU A 96 -6.40 -16.16 -6.85
C GLU A 96 -4.89 -15.95 -6.65
N VAL A 97 -4.49 -14.74 -6.26
CA VAL A 97 -3.11 -14.28 -6.14
C VAL A 97 -2.96 -13.39 -4.90
N PRO A 98 -1.78 -13.35 -4.27
CA PRO A 98 -1.59 -12.54 -3.08
C PRO A 98 -1.67 -11.04 -3.41
N PRO A 99 -1.83 -10.16 -2.39
CA PRO A 99 -1.88 -8.72 -2.61
C PRO A 99 -0.61 -8.21 -3.32
N HIS A 100 -0.81 -7.46 -4.39
CA HIS A 100 0.28 -6.85 -5.17
C HIS A 100 -0.24 -5.70 -6.03
N VAL A 101 0.65 -4.76 -6.41
CA VAL A 101 0.30 -3.68 -7.34
C VAL A 101 -0.20 -4.22 -8.68
N TYR A 102 0.38 -5.32 -9.17
CA TYR A 102 -0.05 -5.98 -10.41
C TYR A 102 -1.48 -6.52 -10.34
N ALA A 103 -1.92 -7.06 -9.20
CA ALA A 103 -3.31 -7.47 -9.03
C ALA A 103 -4.28 -6.27 -9.06
N VAL A 104 -3.88 -5.12 -8.50
CA VAL A 104 -4.67 -3.88 -8.58
C VAL A 104 -4.76 -3.39 -10.03
N THR A 105 -3.64 -3.40 -10.75
CA THR A 105 -3.58 -3.01 -12.16
C THR A 105 -4.40 -3.94 -13.04
N GLU A 106 -4.27 -5.26 -12.88
CA GLU A 106 -5.05 -6.26 -13.61
C GLU A 106 -6.55 -6.10 -13.36
N GLY A 107 -6.94 -5.85 -12.11
CA GLY A 107 -8.34 -5.60 -11.74
C GLY A 107 -8.91 -4.38 -12.48
N ALA A 108 -8.22 -3.24 -12.41
CA ALA A 108 -8.64 -2.02 -13.11
C ALA A 108 -8.67 -2.23 -14.64
N TYR A 109 -7.65 -2.86 -15.21
CA TYR A 109 -7.59 -3.13 -16.65
C TYR A 109 -8.77 -4.01 -17.12
N ARG A 110 -9.10 -5.05 -16.35
CA ARG A 110 -10.24 -5.92 -16.65
C ARG A 110 -11.58 -5.22 -16.52
N SER A 111 -11.79 -4.46 -15.45
CA SER A 111 -13.00 -3.65 -15.28
C SER A 111 -13.19 -2.68 -16.44
N MET A 112 -12.11 -2.02 -16.90
CA MET A 112 -12.16 -1.15 -18.09
C MET A 112 -12.63 -1.90 -19.35
N LEU A 113 -12.13 -3.12 -19.58
CA LEU A 113 -12.51 -3.91 -20.76
C LEU A 113 -13.93 -4.47 -20.68
N GLN A 114 -14.38 -4.85 -19.47
CA GLN A 114 -15.68 -5.45 -19.22
C GLN A 114 -16.78 -4.38 -19.24
N ASP A 115 -16.59 -3.31 -18.46
CA ASP A 115 -17.59 -2.29 -18.22
C ASP A 115 -17.54 -1.17 -19.28
N ARG A 116 -16.44 -1.10 -20.06
CA ARG A 116 -16.18 -0.06 -21.07
C ARG A 116 -16.14 1.36 -20.48
N GLU A 117 -15.69 1.47 -19.24
CA GLU A 117 -15.52 2.73 -18.52
C GLU A 117 -14.06 2.99 -18.20
N ASP A 118 -13.63 4.25 -18.36
CA ASP A 118 -12.28 4.69 -18.04
C ASP A 118 -11.96 4.48 -16.56
N GLN A 119 -10.75 4.01 -16.27
CA GLN A 119 -10.30 3.69 -14.91
C GLN A 119 -9.13 4.59 -14.47
N SER A 120 -8.99 4.75 -13.16
CA SER A 120 -7.85 5.46 -12.57
C SER A 120 -7.26 4.72 -11.39
N ILE A 121 -5.93 4.74 -11.27
CA ILE A 121 -5.19 4.20 -10.12
C ILE A 121 -4.55 5.38 -9.39
N LEU A 122 -5.10 5.72 -8.22
CA LEU A 122 -4.62 6.83 -7.40
C LEU A 122 -3.63 6.34 -6.34
N CYS A 123 -2.36 6.73 -6.47
CA CYS A 123 -1.34 6.47 -5.45
C CYS A 123 -1.32 7.61 -4.42
N THR A 124 -1.77 7.35 -3.19
CA THR A 124 -1.76 8.32 -2.08
C THR A 124 -0.62 8.03 -1.10
N GLY A 125 -0.36 8.98 -0.20
CA GLY A 125 0.65 8.85 0.85
C GLY A 125 1.57 10.06 0.95
N GLU A 126 2.33 10.15 2.03
CA GLU A 126 3.26 11.24 2.26
C GLU A 126 4.46 11.24 1.30
N SER A 127 5.29 12.28 1.37
CA SER A 127 6.52 12.34 0.58
C SER A 127 7.46 11.20 0.99
N GLY A 128 7.96 10.43 0.02
CA GLY A 128 8.82 9.26 0.27
C GLY A 128 8.07 7.93 0.49
N ALA A 129 6.73 7.94 0.52
CA ALA A 129 5.92 6.74 0.73
C ALA A 129 5.97 5.71 -0.43
N GLY A 130 6.59 6.04 -1.57
CA GLY A 130 6.72 5.12 -2.71
C GLY A 130 5.64 5.26 -3.80
N LYS A 131 4.93 6.41 -3.86
CA LYS A 131 3.93 6.70 -4.90
C LYS A 131 4.49 6.54 -6.32
N THR A 132 5.59 7.24 -6.62
CA THR A 132 6.23 7.22 -7.94
C THR A 132 6.65 5.81 -8.36
N GLU A 133 7.24 5.04 -7.44
CA GLU A 133 7.66 3.66 -7.72
C GLU A 133 6.46 2.75 -8.02
N ASN A 134 5.37 2.85 -7.27
CA ASN A 134 4.15 2.09 -7.58
C ASN A 134 3.57 2.49 -8.95
N THR A 135 3.54 3.79 -9.29
CA THR A 135 3.11 4.24 -10.62
C THR A 135 3.96 3.66 -11.74
N LYS A 136 5.29 3.62 -11.58
CA LYS A 136 6.19 2.94 -12.54
C LYS A 136 5.83 1.47 -12.70
N LYS A 137 5.49 0.76 -11.61
CA LYS A 137 5.11 -0.66 -11.67
C LYS A 137 3.76 -0.88 -12.36
N VAL A 138 2.80 0.01 -12.17
CA VAL A 138 1.53 0.00 -12.92
C VAL A 138 1.81 0.12 -14.43
N ILE A 139 2.63 1.10 -14.84
CA ILE A 139 2.99 1.31 -16.24
C ILE A 139 3.75 0.10 -16.80
N GLN A 140 4.74 -0.41 -16.04
CA GLN A 140 5.52 -1.59 -16.42
C GLN A 140 4.61 -2.79 -16.71
N TYR A 141 3.63 -3.04 -15.84
CA TYR A 141 2.68 -4.14 -16.01
C TYR A 141 1.81 -3.99 -17.25
N LEU A 142 1.23 -2.79 -17.48
CA LEU A 142 0.37 -2.53 -18.64
C LEU A 142 1.14 -2.55 -19.97
N ALA A 143 2.40 -2.11 -19.96
CA ALA A 143 3.21 -2.02 -21.16
C ALA A 143 3.87 -3.36 -21.55
N HIS A 144 3.79 -4.38 -20.71
CA HIS A 144 4.45 -5.66 -20.91
C HIS A 144 3.96 -6.36 -22.19
N GLY A 145 4.82 -6.39 -23.22
CA GLY A 145 4.54 -6.95 -24.55
C GLY A 145 4.80 -5.96 -25.70
N GLU A 146 3.92 -4.97 -25.91
CA GLU A 146 3.89 -4.20 -27.16
C GLU A 146 4.67 -2.87 -27.14
N LEU A 147 4.79 -2.20 -25.98
CA LEU A 147 5.35 -0.83 -25.91
C LEU A 147 6.29 -0.59 -24.72
N GLU A 148 6.67 -1.67 -24.01
CA GLU A 148 7.48 -1.64 -22.79
C GLU A 148 8.74 -0.77 -22.92
N ARG A 149 9.47 -0.89 -24.04
CA ARG A 149 10.73 -0.17 -24.26
C ARG A 149 10.58 1.35 -24.35
N GLN A 150 9.55 1.85 -25.03
CA GLN A 150 9.40 3.30 -25.25
C GLN A 150 8.83 4.00 -24.01
N LEU A 151 7.85 3.37 -23.33
CA LEU A 151 7.24 3.91 -22.11
C LEU A 151 8.21 3.91 -20.92
N LEU A 152 8.97 2.84 -20.72
CA LEU A 152 9.95 2.78 -19.63
C LEU A 152 11.11 3.76 -19.83
N GLN A 153 11.46 4.08 -21.07
CA GLN A 153 12.53 5.05 -21.38
C GLN A 153 12.12 6.51 -21.14
N ALA A 154 10.83 6.84 -21.18
CA ALA A 154 10.34 8.19 -20.90
C ALA A 154 10.47 8.58 -19.42
N ASN A 155 10.34 7.61 -18.50
CA ASN A 155 10.37 7.87 -17.06
C ASN A 155 11.73 8.44 -16.58
N PRO A 156 12.90 7.85 -16.88
CA PRO A 156 14.19 8.42 -16.52
C PRO A 156 14.40 9.86 -17.02
N VAL A 157 13.87 10.19 -18.20
CA VAL A 157 13.95 11.56 -18.76
C VAL A 157 13.12 12.52 -17.90
N LEU A 158 11.85 12.17 -17.61
CA LEU A 158 10.99 13.00 -16.76
C LEU A 158 11.56 13.16 -15.34
N GLU A 159 12.19 12.12 -14.79
CA GLU A 159 12.85 12.19 -13.49
C GLU A 159 14.09 13.08 -13.52
N ALA A 160 14.92 12.98 -14.55
CA ALA A 160 16.12 13.80 -14.68
C ALA A 160 15.80 15.30 -14.75
N PHE A 161 14.68 15.67 -15.39
CA PHE A 161 14.24 17.06 -15.51
C PHE A 161 13.23 17.50 -14.44
N GLY A 162 12.74 16.58 -13.60
CA GLY A 162 11.57 16.81 -12.77
C GLY A 162 11.62 16.36 -11.34
N ASN A 163 12.63 15.59 -11.00
CA ASN A 163 12.89 15.19 -9.63
C ASN A 163 14.05 16.01 -9.07
N ALA A 164 14.00 16.26 -7.78
CA ALA A 164 15.07 16.90 -7.05
C ALA A 164 15.28 16.20 -5.70
N LYS A 165 16.52 16.22 -5.22
CA LYS A 165 16.83 15.76 -3.87
C LYS A 165 16.19 16.71 -2.84
N THR A 166 15.58 16.12 -1.83
CA THR A 166 15.03 16.83 -0.66
C THR A 166 15.50 16.14 0.62
N VAL A 167 15.31 16.78 1.78
CA VAL A 167 15.65 16.19 3.09
C VAL A 167 14.89 14.87 3.34
N LYS A 168 13.71 14.67 2.73
CA LYS A 168 12.84 13.51 2.96
C LYS A 168 12.92 12.42 1.87
N ASN A 169 13.41 12.76 0.68
CA ASN A 169 13.44 11.87 -0.48
C ASN A 169 14.52 12.34 -1.47
N ASP A 170 15.47 11.45 -1.78
CA ASP A 170 16.59 11.73 -2.67
C ASP A 170 16.19 11.88 -4.16
N ASN A 171 15.03 11.33 -4.56
CA ASN A 171 14.48 11.44 -5.92
C ASN A 171 13.03 11.95 -5.88
N SER A 172 12.83 13.13 -5.31
CA SER A 172 11.50 13.69 -5.05
C SER A 172 10.91 14.37 -6.29
N SER A 173 9.78 13.85 -6.81
CA SER A 173 9.08 14.48 -7.93
C SER A 173 8.53 15.85 -7.58
N ARG A 174 8.88 16.86 -8.40
CA ARG A 174 8.54 18.27 -8.20
C ARG A 174 7.41 18.77 -9.11
N PHE A 175 6.99 17.97 -10.07
CA PHE A 175 5.95 18.35 -11.05
C PHE A 175 4.50 18.12 -10.60
N VAL A 176 4.26 17.59 -9.41
CA VAL A 176 2.89 17.43 -8.87
C VAL A 176 2.80 18.05 -7.48
N SER A 177 2.51 19.34 -7.44
CA SER A 177 1.95 20.02 -6.27
C SER A 177 0.55 20.53 -6.63
N ALA A 178 -0.39 19.62 -6.85
CA ALA A 178 -1.81 19.95 -6.84
C ALA A 178 -2.37 19.53 -5.47
N GLY A 179 -2.73 20.49 -4.62
CA GLY A 179 -3.37 20.23 -3.32
C GLY A 179 -2.86 21.07 -2.15
N GLY A 180 -2.67 22.37 -2.35
CA GLY A 180 -2.49 23.33 -1.26
C GLY A 180 -3.30 24.57 -1.57
N GLY A 181 -4.62 24.49 -1.35
CA GLY A 181 -5.50 25.64 -1.44
C GLY A 181 -5.05 26.71 -0.44
N ARG A 182 -4.29 27.69 -0.91
CA ARG A 182 -4.22 28.98 -0.22
C ARG A 182 -5.56 29.64 -0.46
N GLY A 183 -6.36 29.74 0.60
CA GLY A 183 -7.49 30.65 0.62
C GLY A 183 -6.99 32.04 0.22
N LEU A 184 -7.47 32.53 -0.91
CA LEU A 184 -7.40 33.93 -1.26
C LEU A 184 -8.39 34.64 -0.35
N GLY A 185 -7.90 35.13 0.78
CA GLY A 185 -8.55 36.18 1.56
C GLY A 185 -8.10 37.54 1.04
N SER A 186 -8.99 38.20 0.30
CA SER A 186 -9.18 39.65 0.16
C SER A 186 -10.09 39.84 -1.08
N SER A 187 -11.28 40.42 -0.97
CA SER A 187 -11.61 41.75 -0.42
C SER A 187 -13.05 41.78 0.09
#